data_AF-A0AAU7TRE2-F1
#
_entry.id   AF-A0AAU7TRE2-F1
#
_cell.length_a   1.000
_cell.length_b   1.000
_cell.length_c   1.000
_cell.angle_alpha   90.00
_cell.angle_beta   90.00
_cell.angle_gamma   90.00
#
_symmetry.space_group_name_H-M   'P 1'
#
loop_
_entity.id
_entity.type
_entity.pdbx_description
1 polymer ?
#
loop_
_entity_poly.entity_id
_entity_poly.type
_entity_poly.pdbx_seq_one_letter_code
_entity_poly.pdbx_strand_id
1 'polypeptide(L)'
;MTSKIIGYSLVAASVVLGAAIFSAAMVNSGLILQKEMVQPRENILTTTVGHVNLGKVYSESRGMDITLRNSSDKSPAAINLVDVDPNNFSKELHDALVKLAKDVNESQKLSGDKAIKPEGLAGNVDFTLNIKTYVKYIAEYMPMYTLMIKDEDIVIDKNETFENRITAEAGRIAKDSSQAFAFNSFISDPSVKKK
;
A
#
# COMPACT_ATOMS: atom_id res chain seq x y z
N MET A 1 51.27 10.22 26.63
CA MET A 1 49.97 10.80 27.03
C MET A 1 49.01 11.03 25.85
N THR A 2 49.29 10.49 24.66
CA THR A 2 48.60 10.83 23.40
C THR A 2 47.55 9.79 22.95
N SER A 3 47.65 8.53 23.38
CA SER A 3 46.71 7.46 22.99
C SER A 3 45.32 7.61 23.64
N LYS A 4 45.26 8.09 24.88
CA LYS A 4 43.99 8.30 25.60
C LYS A 4 43.14 9.40 24.94
N ILE A 5 43.77 10.48 24.47
CA ILE A 5 43.09 11.62 23.84
C ILE A 5 42.45 11.21 22.50
N ILE A 6 43.14 10.38 21.70
CA ILE A 6 42.62 9.84 20.43
C ILE A 6 41.46 8.88 20.69
N GLY A 7 41.53 8.06 21.75
CA GLY A 7 40.43 7.18 22.14
C GLY A 7 39.16 7.94 22.53
N TYR A 8 39.29 9.02 23.31
CA TYR A 8 38.15 9.87 23.68
C TYR A 8 37.56 10.62 22.49
N SER A 9 38.37 11.13 21.56
CA SER A 9 37.86 11.82 20.37
C SER A 9 37.15 10.87 19.39
N LEU A 10 37.61 9.62 19.28
CA LEU A 10 36.99 8.60 18.43
C LEU A 10 35.61 8.19 18.96
N VAL A 11 35.47 8.03 20.27
CA VAL A 11 34.18 7.72 20.92
C VAL A 11 33.23 8.92 20.86
N ALA A 12 33.73 10.14 21.04
CA ALA A 12 32.91 11.34 20.89
C ALA A 12 32.39 11.51 19.44
N ALA A 13 33.23 11.26 18.44
CA ALA A 13 32.85 11.35 17.03
C ALA A 13 31.82 10.28 16.62
N SER A 14 31.94 9.05 17.12
CA SER A 14 30.98 7.98 16.82
C SER A 14 29.60 8.23 17.45
N VAL A 15 29.55 8.84 18.64
CA VAL A 15 28.28 9.24 19.28
C VAL A 15 27.59 10.35 18.50
N VAL A 16 28.32 11.36 18.02
CA VAL A 16 27.75 12.45 17.23
C VAL A 16 27.24 11.96 15.88
N LEU A 17 28.01 11.11 15.19
CA LEU A 17 27.58 10.51 13.91
C LEU A 17 26.38 9.57 14.10
N GLY A 18 26.40 8.74 15.15
CA GLY A 18 25.27 7.89 15.50
C GLY A 18 24.01 8.72 15.77
N ALA A 19 24.10 9.73 16.64
CA ALA A 19 23.00 10.63 16.94
C ALA A 19 22.48 11.36 15.70
N ALA A 20 23.36 11.83 14.82
CA ALA A 20 22.98 12.50 13.57
C ALA A 20 22.22 11.57 12.61
N ILE A 21 22.63 10.30 12.49
CA ILE A 21 21.92 9.31 11.66
C ILE A 21 20.56 8.99 12.26
N PHE A 22 20.46 8.82 13.58
CA PHE A 22 19.19 8.61 14.26
C PHE A 22 18.27 9.83 14.14
N SER A 23 18.78 11.05 14.28
CA SER A 23 18.03 12.28 14.08
C SER A 23 17.60 12.48 12.63
N ALA A 24 18.47 12.19 11.65
CA ALA A 24 18.11 12.26 10.24
C ALA A 24 17.06 11.21 9.86
N ALA A 25 17.17 9.99 10.38
CA ALA A 25 16.16 8.95 10.21
C ALA A 25 14.84 9.37 10.87
N MET A 26 14.86 9.93 12.08
CA MET A 26 13.67 10.44 12.76
C MET A 26 13.04 11.66 12.07
N VAL A 27 13.83 12.54 11.44
CA VAL A 27 13.31 13.66 10.62
C VAL A 27 12.69 13.12 9.33
N ASN A 28 13.36 12.17 8.64
CA ASN A 28 12.84 11.51 7.45
C ASN A 28 11.57 10.70 7.73
N SER A 29 11.48 10.10 8.93
CA SER A 29 10.28 9.41 9.44
C SER A 29 9.25 10.35 10.08
N GLY A 30 9.46 11.68 10.03
CA GLY A 30 8.53 12.68 10.55
C GLY A 30 8.32 12.71 12.06
N LEU A 31 9.17 12.02 12.84
CA LEU A 31 9.05 11.87 14.30
C LEU A 31 9.48 13.13 15.07
N ILE A 32 10.55 13.81 14.64
CA ILE A 32 11.08 15.02 15.31
C ILE A 32 10.32 16.29 14.89
N LEU A 33 9.67 16.27 13.73
CA LEU A 33 8.84 17.38 13.26
C LEU A 33 7.41 17.31 13.81
N GLN A 34 7.12 16.43 14.78
CA GLN A 34 5.90 16.50 15.59
C GLN A 34 5.93 17.74 16.51
N LYS A 35 5.78 18.93 15.91
CA LYS A 35 4.59 19.77 16.04
C LYS A 35 3.98 19.95 17.44
N GLU A 36 4.75 19.97 18.53
CA GLU A 36 4.23 20.30 19.85
C GLU A 36 4.38 21.78 20.25
N MET A 37 5.12 22.63 19.52
CA MET A 37 5.35 24.02 19.96
C MET A 37 4.92 25.15 19.03
N VAL A 38 4.54 24.93 17.76
CA VAL A 38 4.35 26.07 16.83
C VAL A 38 3.05 26.06 16.03
N GLN A 39 2.36 24.94 15.90
CA GLN A 39 1.08 24.90 15.19
C GLN A 39 0.07 24.10 16.00
N PRO A 40 -1.18 24.57 16.18
CA PRO A 40 -2.23 23.71 16.72
C PRO A 40 -2.26 22.40 15.92
N ARG A 41 -2.60 21.30 16.58
CA ARG A 41 -2.64 19.92 16.04
C ARG A 41 -3.59 19.81 14.85
N GLU A 42 -3.19 20.34 13.70
CA GLU A 42 -3.87 20.17 12.43
C GLU A 42 -3.31 18.91 11.77
N ASN A 43 -4.19 18.08 11.20
CA ASN A 43 -3.81 16.85 10.52
C ASN A 43 -3.11 17.20 9.21
N ILE A 44 -1.77 17.22 9.25
CA ILE A 44 -0.94 17.53 8.09
C ILE A 44 -0.33 16.25 7.56
N LEU A 45 -0.58 16.00 6.27
CA LEU A 45 0.10 14.97 5.50
C LEU A 45 1.37 15.53 4.87
N THR A 46 2.44 14.74 4.88
CA THR A 46 3.69 15.05 4.19
C THR A 46 3.77 14.21 2.93
N THR A 47 3.86 14.87 1.77
CA THR A 47 3.96 14.25 0.45
C THR A 47 5.33 14.60 -0.16
N THR A 48 5.70 13.92 -1.25
CA THR A 48 6.93 14.22 -2.00
C THR A 48 6.96 15.64 -2.56
N VAL A 49 5.81 16.28 -2.76
CA VAL A 49 5.66 17.62 -3.35
C VAL A 49 5.32 18.71 -2.32
N GLY A 50 5.27 18.37 -1.03
CA GLY A 50 4.99 19.32 0.04
C GLY A 50 3.99 18.81 1.08
N HIS A 51 3.36 19.73 1.80
CA HIS A 51 2.44 19.39 2.89
C HIS A 51 0.99 19.66 2.49
N VAL A 52 0.10 18.74 2.87
CA VAL A 52 -1.35 18.88 2.72
C VAL A 52 -1.96 19.06 4.11
N ASN A 53 -2.58 20.20 4.35
CA ASN A 53 -3.31 20.46 5.57
C ASN A 53 -4.77 20.05 5.41
N LEU A 54 -5.20 19.04 6.15
CA LEU A 54 -6.57 18.54 6.11
C LEU A 54 -7.49 19.29 7.10
N GLY A 55 -6.93 20.02 8.07
CA GLY A 55 -7.71 20.54 9.20
C GLY A 55 -8.26 19.40 10.06
N LYS A 56 -9.53 19.47 10.45
CA LYS A 56 -10.21 18.35 11.13
C LYS A 56 -10.53 17.23 10.14
N VAL A 57 -10.16 15.99 10.48
CA VAL A 57 -10.53 14.78 9.73
C VAL A 57 -11.81 14.21 10.34
N TYR A 58 -12.84 14.03 9.53
CA TYR A 58 -14.15 13.49 9.94
C TYR A 58 -14.24 11.98 9.75
N SER A 59 -13.64 11.47 8.68
CA SER A 59 -13.50 10.04 8.45
C SER A 59 -12.22 9.75 7.67
N GLU A 60 -11.71 8.55 7.89
CA GLU A 60 -10.62 7.98 7.11
C GLU A 60 -10.94 6.52 6.78
N SER A 61 -10.56 6.08 5.59
CA SER A 61 -10.66 4.67 5.20
C SER A 61 -9.43 4.25 4.41
N ARG A 62 -8.97 3.03 4.66
CA ARG A 62 -7.90 2.39 3.90
C ARG A 62 -8.53 1.63 2.76
N GLY A 63 -7.92 1.71 1.58
CA GLY A 63 -8.37 0.95 0.44
C GLY A 63 -7.20 0.42 -0.35
N MET A 64 -7.49 -0.61 -1.12
CA MET A 64 -6.60 -1.19 -2.10
C MET A 64 -7.35 -1.37 -3.41
N ASP A 65 -6.70 -1.03 -4.51
CA ASP A 65 -7.16 -1.35 -5.85
C ASP A 65 -6.27 -2.45 -6.43
N ILE A 66 -6.90 -3.42 -7.10
CA ILE A 66 -6.21 -4.50 -7.79
C ILE A 66 -6.72 -4.52 -9.23
N THR A 67 -5.84 -4.19 -10.17
CA THR A 67 -6.16 -4.18 -11.59
C THR A 67 -5.26 -5.14 -12.34
N LEU A 68 -5.84 -6.14 -13.00
CA LEU A 68 -5.15 -7.06 -13.89
C LEU A 68 -5.47 -6.71 -15.34
N ARG A 69 -4.45 -6.44 -16.15
CA ARG A 69 -4.60 -6.14 -17.58
C ARG A 69 -3.63 -6.98 -18.41
N ASN A 70 -3.99 -7.26 -19.66
CA ASN A 70 -3.06 -7.88 -20.59
C ASN A 70 -1.89 -6.92 -20.85
N SER A 71 -0.64 -7.39 -20.74
CA SER A 71 0.54 -6.53 -20.91
C SER A 71 0.72 -6.05 -22.35
N SER A 72 0.19 -6.78 -23.33
CA SER A 72 0.41 -6.51 -24.77
C SER A 72 -0.72 -5.74 -25.43
N ASP A 73 -1.88 -5.61 -24.79
CA ASP A 73 -3.09 -5.11 -25.42
C ASP A 73 -3.75 -4.01 -24.59
N LYS A 74 -4.39 -3.05 -25.27
CA LYS A 74 -5.14 -1.96 -24.61
C LYS A 74 -6.56 -2.39 -24.22
N SER A 75 -6.79 -3.70 -24.11
CA SER A 75 -8.08 -4.25 -23.75
C SER A 75 -8.49 -3.81 -22.33
N PRO A 76 -9.80 -3.82 -22.03
CA PRO A 76 -10.29 -3.59 -20.68
C PRO A 76 -9.61 -4.52 -19.69
N ALA A 77 -9.42 -4.05 -18.45
CA ALA A 77 -8.85 -4.85 -17.39
C ALA A 77 -9.66 -6.15 -17.21
N ALA A 78 -8.96 -7.29 -17.18
CA ALA A 78 -9.55 -8.61 -16.95
C ALA A 78 -10.09 -8.73 -15.52
N ILE A 79 -9.43 -8.07 -14.57
CA ILE A 79 -9.89 -7.91 -13.20
C ILE A 79 -9.73 -6.45 -12.81
N ASN A 80 -10.76 -5.87 -12.22
CA ASN A 80 -10.70 -4.53 -11.65
C ASN A 80 -11.46 -4.49 -10.32
N LEU A 81 -10.71 -4.64 -9.23
CA LEU A 81 -11.21 -4.50 -7.87
C LEU A 81 -10.83 -3.12 -7.37
N VAL A 82 -11.81 -2.38 -6.87
CA VAL A 82 -11.64 -1.02 -6.40
C VAL A 82 -12.12 -0.94 -4.97
N ASP A 83 -11.36 -0.26 -4.12
CA ASP A 83 -11.72 -0.02 -2.71
C ASP A 83 -11.93 -1.28 -1.87
N VAL A 84 -11.12 -2.31 -2.10
CA VAL A 84 -11.12 -3.50 -1.25
C VAL A 84 -10.31 -3.26 0.02
N ASP A 85 -10.65 -3.97 1.10
CA ASP A 85 -9.91 -3.90 2.36
C ASP A 85 -8.52 -4.53 2.16
N PRO A 86 -7.41 -3.79 2.40
CA PRO A 86 -6.06 -4.34 2.33
C PRO A 86 -5.83 -5.58 3.21
N ASN A 87 -6.60 -5.77 4.28
CA ASN A 87 -6.50 -6.92 5.17
C ASN A 87 -7.43 -8.08 4.79
N ASN A 88 -8.42 -7.85 3.93
CA ASN A 88 -9.46 -8.82 3.62
C ASN A 88 -10.01 -8.62 2.20
N PHE A 89 -9.18 -8.90 1.20
CA PHE A 89 -9.52 -8.80 -0.22
C PHE A 89 -9.71 -10.16 -0.91
N SER A 90 -9.38 -11.27 -0.23
CA SER A 90 -9.33 -12.60 -0.84
C SER A 90 -10.69 -13.05 -1.38
N LYS A 91 -11.77 -12.66 -0.71
CA LYS A 91 -13.13 -13.03 -1.12
C LYS A 91 -13.52 -12.30 -2.42
N GLU A 92 -13.31 -10.99 -2.46
CA GLU A 92 -13.60 -10.15 -3.61
C GLU A 92 -12.76 -10.59 -4.82
N LEU A 93 -11.50 -10.98 -4.59
CA LEU A 93 -10.63 -11.55 -5.61
C LEU A 93 -11.16 -12.87 -6.14
N HIS A 94 -11.51 -13.81 -5.26
CA HIS A 94 -12.06 -15.10 -5.65
C HIS A 94 -13.36 -14.92 -6.46
N ASP A 95 -14.28 -14.06 -6.00
CA ASP A 95 -15.52 -13.77 -6.71
C ASP A 95 -15.27 -13.16 -8.11
N ALA A 96 -14.24 -12.32 -8.27
CA ALA A 96 -13.85 -11.79 -9.57
C ALA A 96 -13.26 -12.87 -10.49
N LEU A 97 -12.46 -13.79 -9.95
CA LEU A 97 -11.92 -14.93 -10.70
C LEU A 97 -13.01 -15.92 -11.10
N VAL A 98 -14.02 -16.15 -10.26
CA VAL A 98 -15.20 -16.96 -10.61
C VAL A 98 -15.94 -16.36 -11.80
N LYS A 99 -16.15 -15.04 -11.81
CA LYS A 99 -16.78 -14.36 -12.95
C LYS A 99 -15.93 -14.48 -14.21
N LEU A 100 -14.62 -14.23 -14.10
CA LEU A 100 -13.69 -14.35 -15.22
C LEU A 100 -13.66 -15.78 -15.80
N ALA A 101 -13.62 -16.81 -14.93
CA ALA A 101 -13.65 -18.21 -15.36
C ALA A 101 -14.94 -18.54 -16.10
N LYS A 102 -16.07 -18.04 -15.61
CA LYS A 102 -17.37 -18.21 -16.26
C LYS A 102 -17.38 -17.56 -17.64
N ASP A 103 -16.95 -16.31 -17.76
CA ASP A 103 -16.93 -15.58 -19.03
C ASP A 103 -15.99 -16.25 -20.07
N VAL A 104 -14.84 -16.74 -19.61
CA VAL A 104 -13.90 -17.51 -20.46
C VAL A 104 -14.51 -18.84 -20.90
N ASN A 105 -15.15 -19.58 -19.99
CA ASN A 105 -15.80 -20.84 -20.33
C ASN A 105 -16.96 -20.66 -21.30
N GLU A 106 -17.78 -19.61 -21.12
CA GLU A 106 -18.88 -19.29 -22.02
C GLU A 106 -18.38 -18.88 -23.41
N SER A 107 -17.36 -18.00 -23.48
CA SER A 107 -16.79 -17.56 -24.76
C SER A 107 -16.11 -18.70 -25.53
N GLN A 108 -15.47 -19.64 -24.83
CA GLN A 108 -14.81 -20.81 -25.44
C GLN A 108 -15.71 -22.05 -25.54
N LYS A 109 -16.97 -21.98 -25.10
CA LYS A 109 -17.94 -23.09 -25.06
C LYS A 109 -17.40 -24.33 -24.33
N LEU A 110 -16.67 -24.11 -23.24
CA LEU A 110 -16.11 -25.15 -22.39
C LEU A 110 -17.16 -25.59 -21.35
N SER A 111 -17.31 -26.90 -21.14
CA SER A 111 -18.27 -27.47 -20.19
C SER A 111 -17.78 -28.80 -19.60
N GLY A 112 -18.40 -29.19 -18.47
CA GLY A 112 -18.03 -30.41 -17.74
C GLY A 112 -16.57 -30.38 -17.27
N ASP A 113 -15.85 -31.48 -17.47
CA ASP A 113 -14.44 -31.62 -17.07
C ASP A 113 -13.47 -30.70 -17.83
N LYS A 114 -13.92 -30.08 -18.93
CA LYS A 114 -13.13 -29.12 -19.72
C LYS A 114 -13.29 -27.68 -19.24
N ALA A 115 -14.23 -27.40 -18.34
CA ALA A 115 -14.44 -26.06 -17.81
C ALA A 115 -13.26 -25.64 -16.93
N ILE A 116 -12.73 -24.44 -17.19
CA ILE A 116 -11.67 -23.84 -16.39
C ILE A 116 -12.26 -23.44 -15.04
N LYS A 117 -11.61 -23.85 -13.96
CA LYS A 117 -11.97 -23.47 -12.59
C LYS A 117 -11.24 -22.18 -12.20
N PRO A 118 -11.77 -21.38 -11.24
CA PRO A 118 -11.15 -20.13 -10.80
C PRO A 118 -9.70 -20.32 -10.35
N GLU A 119 -9.43 -21.40 -9.61
CA GLU A 119 -8.11 -21.71 -9.04
C GLU A 119 -7.10 -22.15 -10.12
N GLY A 120 -7.59 -22.53 -11.29
CA GLY A 120 -6.79 -22.94 -12.45
C GLY A 120 -6.68 -21.85 -13.52
N LEU A 121 -7.24 -20.65 -13.29
CA LEU A 121 -7.15 -19.56 -14.26
C LEU A 121 -5.71 -19.07 -14.39
N ALA A 122 -5.21 -19.11 -15.63
CA ALA A 122 -3.93 -18.58 -16.02
C ALA A 122 -4.02 -17.98 -17.43
N GLY A 123 -3.17 -16.98 -17.68
CA GLY A 123 -3.03 -16.35 -18.98
C GLY A 123 -2.18 -17.19 -19.94
N ASN A 124 -2.52 -17.18 -21.23
CA ASN A 124 -1.63 -17.69 -22.28
C ASN A 124 -0.60 -16.63 -22.76
N VAL A 125 -0.72 -15.41 -22.25
CA VAL A 125 0.15 -14.24 -22.46
C VAL A 125 0.49 -13.63 -21.11
N ASP A 126 1.44 -12.71 -21.09
CA ASP A 126 1.82 -12.00 -19.87
C ASP A 126 0.78 -10.94 -19.50
N PHE A 127 0.55 -10.78 -18.20
CA PHE A 127 -0.37 -9.80 -17.64
C PHE A 127 0.38 -8.82 -16.74
N THR A 128 -0.10 -7.57 -16.71
CA THR A 128 0.35 -6.55 -15.77
C THR A 128 -0.66 -6.46 -14.65
N LEU A 129 -0.22 -6.78 -13.44
CA LEU A 129 -0.92 -6.59 -12.19
C LEU A 129 -0.51 -5.25 -11.59
N ASN A 130 -1.44 -4.31 -11.53
CA ASN A 130 -1.27 -3.06 -10.81
C ASN A 130 -1.97 -3.15 -9.46
N ILE A 131 -1.25 -2.86 -8.38
CA ILE A 131 -1.81 -2.82 -7.03
C ILE A 131 -1.53 -1.43 -6.44
N LYS A 132 -2.60 -0.77 -6.01
CA LYS A 132 -2.53 0.54 -5.37
C LYS A 132 -3.05 0.44 -3.96
N THR A 133 -2.35 1.04 -3.01
CA THR A 133 -2.84 1.20 -1.65
C THR A 133 -2.96 2.68 -1.32
N TYR A 134 -4.02 3.05 -0.61
CA TYR A 134 -4.29 4.45 -0.31
C TYR A 134 -5.07 4.63 1.00
N VAL A 135 -5.08 5.86 1.49
CA VAL A 135 -5.98 6.31 2.55
C VAL A 135 -6.86 7.43 2.00
N LYS A 136 -8.17 7.26 2.09
CA LYS A 136 -9.16 8.29 1.78
C LYS A 136 -9.50 9.06 3.05
N TYR A 137 -9.58 10.38 2.94
CA TYR A 137 -9.96 11.28 4.02
C TYR A 137 -11.16 12.12 3.60
N ILE A 138 -12.08 12.31 4.55
CA ILE A 138 -13.08 13.38 4.51
C ILE A 138 -12.66 14.39 5.56
N ALA A 139 -12.32 15.60 5.13
CA ALA A 139 -11.73 16.60 6.02
C ALA A 139 -12.26 18.02 5.78
N GLU A 140 -11.98 18.91 6.72
CA GLU A 140 -12.49 20.29 6.78
C GLU A 140 -12.02 21.14 5.60
N TYR A 141 -10.72 21.13 5.31
CA TYR A 141 -10.14 21.96 4.24
C TYR A 141 -10.10 21.23 2.89
N MET A 142 -10.22 19.90 2.91
CA MET A 142 -10.32 19.06 1.71
C MET A 142 -11.44 18.04 1.89
N PRO A 143 -12.64 18.30 1.33
CA PRO A 143 -13.81 17.45 1.52
C PRO A 143 -13.58 15.99 1.10
N MET A 144 -12.72 15.77 0.10
CA MET A 144 -12.26 14.45 -0.30
C MET A 144 -10.78 14.54 -0.68
N TYR A 145 -9.93 13.81 0.04
CA TYR A 145 -8.51 13.70 -0.28
C TYR A 145 -8.10 12.23 -0.26
N THR A 146 -7.32 11.80 -1.25
CA THR A 146 -6.77 10.43 -1.29
C THR A 146 -5.26 10.52 -1.25
N LEU A 147 -4.67 9.98 -0.18
CA LEU A 147 -3.24 9.79 -0.08
C LEU A 147 -2.88 8.43 -0.67
N MET A 148 -2.18 8.43 -1.80
CA MET A 148 -1.56 7.22 -2.32
C MET A 148 -0.39 6.81 -1.43
N ILE A 149 -0.38 5.55 -0.99
CA ILE A 149 0.67 4.97 -0.16
C ILE A 149 1.67 4.19 -1.02
N LYS A 150 1.15 3.32 -1.91
CA LYS A 150 1.93 2.60 -2.91
C LYS A 150 1.15 2.48 -4.21
N ASP A 151 1.90 2.39 -5.30
CA ASP A 151 1.43 2.07 -6.65
C ASP A 151 2.53 1.21 -7.29
N GLU A 152 2.31 -0.10 -7.38
CA GLU A 152 3.29 -1.06 -7.90
C GLU A 152 2.69 -1.83 -9.09
N ASP A 153 3.45 -1.88 -10.19
CA ASP A 153 3.18 -2.73 -11.34
C ASP A 153 4.05 -4.00 -11.26
N ILE A 154 3.41 -5.16 -11.42
CA ILE A 154 4.02 -6.48 -11.38
C ILE A 154 3.66 -7.22 -12.66
N VAL A 155 4.64 -7.89 -13.25
CA VAL A 155 4.38 -8.81 -14.37
C VAL A 155 4.00 -10.17 -13.82
N ILE A 156 2.89 -10.71 -14.32
CA ILE A 156 2.47 -12.10 -14.18
C ILE A 156 2.78 -12.79 -15.50
N ASP A 157 3.66 -13.79 -15.44
CA ASP A 157 4.10 -14.51 -16.63
C ASP A 157 2.98 -15.43 -17.15
N LYS A 158 3.03 -15.74 -18.45
CA LYS A 158 2.16 -16.77 -19.03
C LYS A 158 2.19 -18.08 -18.23
N ASN A 159 1.03 -18.73 -18.15
CA ASN A 159 0.76 -19.96 -17.40
C ASN A 159 0.91 -19.85 -15.88
N GLU A 160 1.16 -18.67 -15.33
CA GLU A 160 1.11 -18.44 -13.89
C GLU A 160 -0.36 -18.31 -13.44
N THR A 161 -0.71 -18.99 -12.35
CA THR A 161 -2.05 -18.96 -11.78
C THR A 161 -2.35 -17.59 -11.16
N PHE A 162 -3.43 -16.95 -11.60
CA PHE A 162 -3.80 -15.61 -11.16
C PHE A 162 -4.09 -15.53 -9.66
N GLU A 163 -4.87 -16.47 -9.11
CA GLU A 163 -5.28 -16.42 -7.70
C GLU A 163 -4.09 -16.41 -6.74
N ASN A 164 -3.15 -17.34 -6.93
CA ASN A 164 -1.96 -17.47 -6.10
C ASN A 164 -1.06 -16.23 -6.23
N ARG A 165 -0.81 -15.78 -7.46
CA ARG A 165 0.10 -14.67 -7.72
C ARG A 165 -0.45 -13.34 -7.21
N ILE A 166 -1.72 -13.04 -7.51
CA ILE A 166 -2.38 -11.81 -7.05
C ILE A 166 -2.48 -11.79 -5.53
N THR A 167 -2.85 -12.92 -4.90
CA THR A 167 -2.95 -13.00 -3.43
C THR A 167 -1.59 -12.76 -2.76
N ALA A 168 -0.53 -13.37 -3.28
CA ALA A 168 0.82 -13.21 -2.72
C ALA A 168 1.30 -11.76 -2.82
N GLU A 169 1.17 -11.13 -3.99
CA GLU A 169 1.66 -9.77 -4.20
C GLU A 169 0.78 -8.71 -3.52
N ALA A 170 -0.55 -8.84 -3.57
CA ALA A 170 -1.45 -7.95 -2.86
C ALA A 170 -1.26 -8.05 -1.34
N GLY A 171 -1.09 -9.26 -0.81
CA GLY A 171 -0.77 -9.48 0.60
C GLY A 171 0.59 -8.88 1.01
N ARG A 172 1.62 -9.01 0.16
CA ARG A 172 2.93 -8.38 0.36
C ARG A 172 2.80 -6.85 0.39
N ILE A 173 2.16 -6.26 -0.61
CA ILE A 173 2.02 -4.80 -0.74
C ILE A 173 1.16 -4.22 0.39
N ALA A 174 0.08 -4.90 0.79
CA ALA A 174 -0.72 -4.51 1.94
C ALA A 174 0.10 -4.52 3.23
N LYS A 175 0.92 -5.56 3.44
CA LYS A 175 1.84 -5.66 4.59
C LYS A 175 2.89 -4.55 4.58
N ASP A 176 3.53 -4.30 3.43
CA ASP A 176 4.52 -3.23 3.29
C ASP A 176 3.90 -1.83 3.53
N SER A 177 2.62 -1.66 3.23
CA SER A 177 1.87 -0.41 3.43
C SER A 177 1.40 -0.21 4.88
N SER A 178 1.45 -1.25 5.73
CA SER A 178 0.87 -1.24 7.07
C SER A 178 1.39 -0.11 7.98
N GLN A 179 2.71 0.12 7.97
CA GLN A 179 3.31 1.20 8.75
C GLN A 179 2.90 2.57 8.24
N ALA A 180 2.86 2.75 6.91
CA ALA A 180 2.43 4.00 6.30
C ALA A 180 0.94 4.26 6.55
N PHE A 181 0.09 3.23 6.57
CA PHE A 181 -1.31 3.37 7.00
C PHE A 181 -1.41 3.85 8.46
N ALA A 182 -0.64 3.26 9.37
CA ALA A 182 -0.65 3.65 10.77
C ALA A 182 -0.14 5.09 10.98
N PHE A 183 0.91 5.48 10.26
CA PHE A 183 1.51 6.82 10.34
C PHE A 183 0.58 7.91 9.80
N ASN A 184 -0.21 7.61 8.77
CA ASN A 184 -1.10 8.56 8.12
C ASN A 184 -2.56 8.45 8.63
N SER A 185 -2.83 7.63 9.65
CA SER A 185 -4.13 7.56 10.33
C SER A 185 -4.19 8.63 11.43
N PHE A 186 -5.19 9.52 11.36
CA PHE A 186 -5.39 10.62 12.31
C PHE A 186 -6.53 10.36 13.29
N ILE A 187 -7.53 9.59 12.86
CA ILE A 187 -8.59 9.11 13.74
C ILE A 187 -8.04 7.89 14.48
N SER A 188 -7.71 8.06 15.76
CA SER A 188 -7.41 6.92 16.61
C SER A 188 -8.63 6.00 16.67
N ASP A 189 -8.46 4.78 16.17
CA ASP A 189 -9.44 3.71 16.32
C ASP A 189 -9.85 3.63 17.81
N PRO A 190 -11.15 3.74 18.16
CA PRO A 190 -11.62 3.62 19.54
C PRO A 190 -11.22 2.29 20.22
N SER A 191 -10.75 1.30 19.45
CA SER A 191 -10.22 0.03 19.96
C SER A 191 -8.84 0.14 20.64
N VAL A 192 -8.04 1.18 20.36
CA VAL A 192 -6.69 1.35 20.94
C VAL A 192 -6.71 2.44 22.00
N LYS A 193 -7.13 2.08 23.22
CA LYS A 193 -6.84 2.89 24.41
C LYS A 193 -5.32 2.99 24.57
N LYS A 194 -4.74 4.16 24.29
CA LYS A 194 -3.39 4.51 24.73
C LYS A 194 -3.36 4.38 26.26
N LYS A 195 -2.61 3.39 26.76
CA LYS A 195 -2.24 3.27 28.18
C LYS A 195 -1.13 4.27 28.50
#